data_AF-A0A383BXG4-F1
#
_entry.id   AF-A0A383BXG4-F1
#
_cell.length_a   1.000
_cell.length_b   1.000
_cell.length_c   1.000
_cell.angle_alpha   90.00
_cell.angle_beta   90.00
_cell.angle_gamma   90.00
#
_symmetry.space_group_name_H-M   'P 1'
#
loop_
_entity.id
_entity.type
_entity.pdbx_description
1 polymer ?
#
loop_
_entity_poly.entity_id
_entity_poly.type
_entity_poly.pdbx_seq_one_letter_code
_entity_poly.pdbx_strand_id
1 'polypeptide(L)'
;FRDMAYIRFLDAAGKRTGTRNVESFEKGLSEAISEQEVRREGDVLFDAKSTTVTVRDRRKLSTDERKFEWVADPELDEAILIVVRQSFGIEKEDISIAASRLLGFDRTSEPMRVRTDARVDMLLAFGRLVEREEQIQIPV
;
A
#
# COMPACT_ATOMS: atom_id res chain seq x y z
N PHE A 1 -1.22 12.00 -0.71
CA PHE A 1 -0.31 11.02 -1.35
C PHE A 1 0.62 11.68 -2.37
N ARG A 2 0.09 12.38 -3.40
CA ARG A 2 0.89 13.15 -4.39
C ARG A 2 1.93 14.07 -3.73
N ASP A 3 1.52 14.83 -2.73
CA ASP A 3 2.41 15.78 -2.04
C ASP A 3 3.56 15.11 -1.29
N MET A 4 3.37 13.87 -0.81
CA MET A 4 4.41 13.17 -0.07
C MET A 4 5.49 12.57 -0.98
N ALA A 5 5.13 12.12 -2.17
CA ALA A 5 6.11 11.69 -3.17
C ALA A 5 7.01 12.87 -3.55
N TYR A 6 6.41 14.05 -3.76
CA TYR A 6 7.13 15.29 -4.02
C TYR A 6 8.03 15.71 -2.85
N ILE A 7 7.52 15.69 -1.61
CA ILE A 7 8.32 16.03 -0.41
C ILE A 7 9.52 15.10 -0.27
N ARG A 8 9.33 13.78 -0.39
CA ARG A 8 10.41 12.79 -0.30
C ARG A 8 11.42 12.92 -1.44
N PHE A 9 10.95 13.22 -2.65
CA PHE A 9 11.84 13.50 -3.77
C PHE A 9 12.73 14.71 -3.50
N LEU A 10 12.15 15.81 -3.00
CA LEU A 10 12.92 17.00 -2.69
C LEU A 10 13.89 16.80 -1.53
N ASP A 11 13.48 16.08 -0.49
CA ASP A 11 14.35 15.72 0.63
C ASP A 11 15.55 14.91 0.15
N ALA A 12 15.31 13.86 -0.66
CA ALA A 12 16.37 13.07 -1.29
C ALA A 12 17.29 13.90 -2.22
N ALA A 13 16.73 14.92 -2.88
CA ALA A 13 17.48 15.85 -3.73
C ALA A 13 18.15 17.01 -2.96
N GLY A 14 17.98 17.10 -1.64
CA GLY A 14 18.48 18.20 -0.81
C GLY A 14 17.87 19.56 -1.17
N LYS A 15 16.61 19.58 -1.63
CA LYS A 15 15.87 20.76 -2.06
C LYS A 15 14.69 21.06 -1.12
N ARG A 16 14.23 22.31 -1.16
CA ARG A 16 13.04 22.76 -0.42
C ARG A 16 11.83 22.85 -1.33
N THR A 17 10.64 22.82 -0.75
CA THR A 17 9.39 23.06 -1.49
C THR A 17 9.35 24.47 -2.08
N GLY A 18 8.76 24.62 -3.26
CA GLY A 18 8.54 25.91 -3.94
C GLY A 18 7.91 25.74 -5.32
N THR A 19 7.24 26.77 -5.84
CA THR A 19 6.42 26.68 -7.06
C THR A 19 7.19 26.15 -8.28
N ARG A 20 8.42 26.64 -8.51
CA ARG A 20 9.28 26.17 -9.61
C ARG A 20 9.69 24.69 -9.46
N ASN A 21 9.81 24.21 -8.23
CA ASN A 21 10.16 22.82 -7.95
C ASN A 21 8.95 21.90 -8.20
N VAL A 22 7.72 22.39 -7.97
CA VAL A 22 6.49 21.65 -8.31
C VAL A 22 6.40 21.47 -9.82
N GLU A 23 6.54 22.54 -10.59
CA GLU A 23 6.48 22.47 -12.06
C GLU A 23 7.55 21.53 -12.64
N SER A 24 8.78 21.61 -12.10
CA SER A 24 9.89 20.76 -12.52
C SER A 24 9.63 19.28 -12.18
N PHE A 25 9.11 19.00 -10.98
CA PHE A 25 8.77 17.65 -10.55
C PHE A 25 7.66 17.05 -11.41
N GLU A 26 6.59 17.80 -11.67
CA GLU A 26 5.47 17.34 -12.47
C GLU A 26 5.87 17.07 -13.93
N LYS A 27 6.72 17.94 -14.50
CA LYS A 27 7.29 17.71 -15.83
C LYS A 27 8.12 16.42 -15.86
N GLY A 28 9.05 16.26 -14.93
CA GLY A 28 9.90 15.06 -14.85
C GLY A 28 9.10 13.78 -14.57
N LEU A 29 8.06 13.85 -13.74
CA LEU A 29 7.16 12.74 -13.48
C LEU A 29 6.39 12.34 -14.75
N SER A 30 5.91 13.32 -15.53
CA SER A 30 5.23 13.05 -16.80
C SER A 30 6.18 12.38 -17.81
N GLU A 31 7.43 12.83 -17.88
CA GLU A 31 8.46 12.23 -18.73
C GLU A 31 8.74 10.78 -18.30
N ALA A 32 9.01 10.54 -17.00
CA ALA A 32 9.27 9.21 -16.45
C ALA A 32 8.09 8.23 -16.63
N ILE A 33 6.85 8.72 -16.59
CA ILE A 33 5.66 7.91 -16.91
C ILE A 33 5.61 7.58 -18.40
N SER A 34 5.89 8.56 -19.27
CA SER A 34 5.88 8.35 -20.72
C SER A 34 6.97 7.37 -21.18
N GLU A 35 8.11 7.37 -20.49
CA GLU A 35 9.24 6.47 -20.73
C GLU A 35 9.08 5.10 -20.05
N GLN A 36 7.94 4.85 -19.39
CA GLN A 36 7.65 3.61 -18.68
C GLN A 36 8.71 3.26 -17.61
N GLU A 37 9.27 4.28 -16.95
CA GLU A 37 10.11 4.10 -15.76
C GLU A 37 9.27 4.10 -14.49
N VAL A 38 8.23 4.95 -14.47
CA VAL A 38 7.28 5.07 -13.36
C VAL A 38 5.88 4.74 -13.84
N ARG A 39 5.14 3.99 -13.03
CA ARG A 39 3.74 3.69 -13.25
C ARG A 39 2.91 4.31 -12.14
N ARG A 40 1.84 5.00 -12.50
CA ARG A 40 0.91 5.60 -11.54
C ARG A 40 -0.37 4.78 -11.47
N GLU A 41 -0.74 4.35 -10.26
CA GLU A 41 -2.10 3.83 -9.98
C GLU A 41 -2.76 4.75 -8.95
N GLY A 42 -3.81 5.45 -9.34
CA GLY A 42 -4.43 6.46 -8.49
C GLY A 42 -3.41 7.52 -8.06
N ASP A 43 -3.17 7.67 -6.76
CA ASP A 43 -2.18 8.60 -6.22
C ASP A 43 -0.86 7.96 -5.79
N VAL A 44 -0.64 6.69 -6.14
CA VAL A 44 0.58 5.95 -5.80
C VAL A 44 1.46 5.80 -7.03
N LEU A 45 2.75 6.03 -6.83
CA LEU A 45 3.79 5.83 -7.85
C LEU A 45 4.51 4.52 -7.57
N PHE A 46 4.68 3.72 -8.61
CA PHE A 46 5.38 2.44 -8.62
C PHE A 46 6.53 2.50 -9.61
N ASP A 47 7.59 1.74 -9.36
CA ASP A 47 8.54 1.38 -10.41
C ASP A 47 7.80 0.55 -11.46
N ALA A 48 7.81 1.01 -12.70
CA ALA A 48 7.11 0.35 -13.80
C ALA A 48 7.69 -1.03 -14.12
N LYS A 49 8.96 -1.28 -13.79
CA LYS A 49 9.63 -2.58 -13.95
C LYS A 49 9.34 -3.53 -12.80
N SER A 50 8.78 -3.06 -11.69
CA SER A 50 8.44 -3.91 -10.56
C SER A 50 7.20 -4.75 -10.89
N THR A 51 7.41 -6.06 -11.05
CA THR A 51 6.33 -7.04 -11.27
C THR A 51 5.74 -7.56 -9.96
N THR A 52 6.38 -7.28 -8.83
CA THR A 52 5.95 -7.72 -7.50
C THR A 52 5.60 -6.52 -6.64
N VAL A 53 4.53 -6.62 -5.86
CA VAL A 53 4.23 -5.65 -4.82
C VAL A 53 4.96 -6.07 -3.55
N THR A 54 5.78 -5.17 -2.99
CA THR A 54 6.49 -5.44 -1.73
C THR A 54 5.73 -4.82 -0.56
N VAL A 55 5.40 -5.63 0.44
CA VAL A 55 4.84 -5.17 1.71
C VAL A 55 5.94 -4.56 2.56
N ARG A 56 5.87 -3.26 2.82
CA ARG A 56 6.88 -2.53 3.59
C ARG A 56 6.52 -2.50 5.07
N ASP A 57 7.49 -2.84 5.90
CA ASP A 57 7.42 -2.59 7.34
C ASP A 57 7.71 -1.11 7.64
N ARG A 58 6.72 -0.42 8.19
CA ARG A 58 6.78 1.03 8.47
C ARG A 58 7.22 1.36 9.89
N ARG A 59 7.60 0.38 10.72
CA ARG A 59 7.97 0.62 12.13
C ARG A 59 9.12 1.62 12.30
N LYS A 60 10.02 1.70 11.33
CA LYS A 60 11.18 2.61 11.32
C LYS A 60 10.84 4.05 10.91
N LEU A 61 9.63 4.30 10.39
CA LEU A 61 9.20 5.65 10.02
C LEU A 61 8.83 6.46 11.26
N SER A 62 9.00 7.78 11.18
CA SER A 62 8.47 8.70 12.17
C SER A 62 6.94 8.62 12.24
N THR A 63 6.35 9.03 13.35
CA THR A 63 4.88 9.01 13.53
C THR A 63 4.15 9.81 12.45
N ASP A 64 4.71 10.94 12.03
CA ASP A 64 4.11 11.81 11.00
C ASP A 64 4.11 11.17 9.61
N GLU A 65 5.03 10.24 9.36
CA GLU A 65 5.12 9.50 8.10
C GLU A 65 4.45 8.12 8.15
N ARG A 66 4.27 7.57 9.35
CA ARG A 66 3.66 6.26 9.58
C ARG A 66 2.13 6.38 9.62
N LYS A 67 1.56 6.79 8.49
CA LYS A 67 0.11 6.93 8.32
C LYS A 67 -0.45 5.76 7.51
N PHE A 68 -1.49 5.09 8.03
CA PHE A 68 -2.11 3.95 7.36
C PHE A 68 -2.80 4.33 6.07
N GLU A 69 -3.38 5.53 6.01
CA GLU A 69 -3.85 6.11 4.74
C GLU A 69 -2.78 5.99 3.66
N TRP A 70 -1.50 6.25 3.96
CA TRP A 70 -0.40 6.21 2.98
C TRP A 70 0.06 4.82 2.53
N VAL A 71 -0.59 3.75 3.00
CA VAL A 71 -0.43 2.40 2.45
C VAL A 71 -1.17 2.34 1.11
N ALA A 72 -0.52 1.85 0.06
CA ALA A 72 -1.15 1.67 -1.24
C ALA A 72 -2.12 0.49 -1.21
N ASP A 73 -3.22 0.55 -1.95
CA ASP A 73 -4.19 -0.57 -2.02
C ASP A 73 -3.53 -1.88 -2.47
N PRO A 74 -2.71 -1.94 -3.54
CA PRO A 74 -2.00 -3.16 -3.91
C PRO A 74 -1.08 -3.69 -2.81
N GLU A 75 -0.48 -2.81 -2.00
CA GLU A 75 0.39 -3.20 -0.89
C GLU A 75 -0.41 -3.76 0.29
N LEU A 76 -1.58 -3.20 0.56
CA LEU A 76 -2.52 -3.74 1.55
C LEU A 76 -3.07 -5.09 1.08
N ASP A 77 -3.42 -5.23 -0.19
CA ASP A 77 -3.86 -6.50 -0.78
C ASP A 77 -2.79 -7.58 -0.63
N GLU A 78 -1.54 -7.27 -0.95
CA GLU A 78 -0.44 -8.23 -0.78
C GLU A 78 -0.22 -8.57 0.70
N ALA A 79 -0.36 -7.61 1.62
CA ALA A 79 -0.29 -7.88 3.05
C ALA A 79 -1.38 -8.85 3.53
N ILE A 80 -2.61 -8.68 3.04
CA ILE A 80 -3.74 -9.58 3.31
C ILE A 80 -3.42 -10.98 2.76
N LEU A 81 -2.97 -11.08 1.51
CA LEU A 81 -2.66 -12.37 0.89
C LEU A 81 -1.53 -13.12 1.61
N ILE A 82 -0.49 -12.41 2.06
CA ILE A 82 0.60 -12.99 2.86
C ILE A 82 0.05 -13.54 4.17
N VAL A 83 -0.76 -12.77 4.89
CA VAL A 83 -1.36 -13.19 6.16
C VAL A 83 -2.22 -14.44 5.99
N VAL A 84 -3.15 -14.43 5.02
CA VAL A 84 -4.05 -15.57 4.76
C VAL A 84 -3.24 -16.82 4.40
N ARG A 85 -2.20 -16.65 3.56
CA ARG A 85 -1.32 -17.76 3.15
C ARG A 85 -0.52 -18.32 4.34
N GLN A 86 0.01 -17.46 5.21
CA GLN A 86 0.83 -17.88 6.36
C GLN A 86 0.00 -18.53 7.47
N SER A 87 -1.27 -18.15 7.62
CA SER A 87 -2.18 -18.73 8.60
C SER A 87 -2.85 -20.02 8.15
N PHE A 88 -2.72 -20.40 6.86
CA PHE A 88 -3.44 -21.53 6.25
C PHE A 88 -4.97 -21.42 6.38
N GLY A 89 -5.49 -20.20 6.39
CA GLY A 89 -6.87 -19.90 6.79
C GLY A 89 -6.90 -18.94 7.98
N ILE A 90 -7.80 -17.96 7.95
CA ILE A 90 -7.93 -16.98 9.03
C ILE A 90 -9.36 -16.45 9.09
N GLU A 91 -9.86 -16.21 10.31
CA GLU A 91 -11.14 -15.53 10.55
C GLU A 91 -11.11 -14.13 9.94
N LYS A 92 -12.21 -13.69 9.32
CA LYS A 92 -12.26 -12.43 8.59
C LYS A 92 -11.88 -11.24 9.47
N GLU A 93 -12.32 -11.24 10.72
CA GLU A 93 -12.12 -10.18 11.70
C GLU A 93 -10.64 -10.01 12.12
N ASP A 94 -9.87 -11.11 12.05
CA ASP A 94 -8.47 -11.15 12.45
C ASP A 94 -7.51 -10.67 11.36
N ILE A 95 -7.95 -10.68 10.09
CA ILE A 95 -7.15 -10.23 8.93
C ILE A 95 -6.67 -8.80 9.14
N SER A 96 -7.57 -7.91 9.54
CA SER A 96 -7.26 -6.49 9.75
C SER A 96 -6.14 -6.27 10.76
N ILE A 97 -6.11 -7.07 11.83
CA ILE A 97 -5.08 -7.01 12.89
C ILE A 97 -3.75 -7.52 12.34
N ALA A 98 -3.76 -8.70 11.73
CA ALA A 98 -2.56 -9.34 11.21
C ALA A 98 -1.91 -8.53 10.07
N ALA A 99 -2.71 -8.04 9.12
CA ALA A 99 -2.23 -7.21 8.01
C ALA A 99 -1.65 -5.88 8.51
N SER A 100 -2.30 -5.23 9.48
CA SER A 100 -1.79 -4.00 10.11
C SER A 100 -0.42 -4.21 10.77
N ARG A 101 -0.26 -5.32 11.51
CA ARG A 101 1.01 -5.69 12.15
C ARG A 101 2.12 -5.93 11.14
N LEU A 102 1.82 -6.63 10.03
CA LEU A 102 2.77 -6.88 8.95
C LEU A 102 3.24 -5.57 8.29
N LEU A 103 2.34 -4.60 8.15
CA LEU A 103 2.65 -3.25 7.63
C LEU A 103 3.40 -2.37 8.65
N GLY A 104 3.59 -2.84 9.89
CA GLY A 104 4.33 -2.15 10.93
C GLY A 104 3.50 -1.21 11.81
N PHE A 105 2.18 -1.44 11.91
CA PHE A 105 1.28 -0.72 12.82
C PHE A 105 0.99 -1.55 14.07
N ASP A 106 1.27 -0.98 15.25
CA ASP A 106 1.10 -1.69 16.54
C ASP A 106 -0.38 -1.87 16.95
N ARG A 107 -1.25 -0.98 16.47
CA ARG A 107 -2.69 -0.98 16.77
C ARG A 107 -3.48 -0.86 15.47
N THR A 108 -4.66 -1.46 15.48
CA THR A 108 -5.61 -1.42 14.35
C THR A 108 -6.81 -0.58 14.79
N SER A 109 -6.91 0.64 14.26
CA SER A 109 -8.05 1.53 14.49
C SER A 109 -9.24 1.15 13.61
N GLU A 110 -10.43 1.65 13.95
CA GLU A 110 -11.64 1.35 13.18
C GLU A 110 -11.53 1.72 11.68
N PRO A 111 -11.00 2.90 11.29
CA PRO A 111 -10.79 3.19 9.86
C PRO A 111 -9.85 2.21 9.16
N MET A 112 -8.87 1.64 9.87
CA MET A 112 -7.97 0.63 9.30
C MET A 112 -8.70 -0.68 9.05
N ARG A 113 -9.58 -1.10 9.98
CA ARG A 113 -10.42 -2.30 9.85
C ARG A 113 -11.34 -2.15 8.65
N VAL A 114 -12.15 -1.11 8.63
CA VAL A 114 -13.10 -0.83 7.53
C VAL A 114 -12.41 -0.83 6.16
N ARG A 115 -11.23 -0.18 6.05
CA ARG A 115 -10.49 -0.19 4.79
C ARG A 115 -9.97 -1.59 4.44
N THR A 116 -9.43 -2.32 5.41
CA THR A 116 -8.91 -3.67 5.19
C THR A 116 -10.01 -4.63 4.79
N ASP A 117 -11.16 -4.58 5.44
CA ASP A 117 -12.30 -5.45 5.17
C ASP A 117 -12.86 -5.19 3.76
N ALA A 118 -12.95 -3.93 3.34
CA ALA A 118 -13.31 -3.58 1.98
C ALA A 118 -12.32 -4.15 0.93
N ARG A 119 -11.02 -4.21 1.26
CA ARG A 119 -10.02 -4.88 0.39
C ARG A 119 -10.19 -6.39 0.37
N VAL A 120 -10.50 -7.02 1.52
CA VAL A 120 -10.82 -8.46 1.58
C VAL A 120 -12.02 -8.79 0.69
N ASP A 121 -13.10 -8.00 0.77
CA ASP A 121 -14.29 -8.18 -0.07
C ASP A 121 -13.97 -8.06 -1.56
N MET A 122 -13.12 -7.10 -1.95
CA MET A 122 -12.64 -6.97 -3.32
C MET A 122 -11.83 -8.20 -3.77
N LEU A 123 -10.93 -8.71 -2.92
CA LEU A 123 -10.14 -9.89 -3.23
C LEU A 123 -10.99 -11.16 -3.34
N LEU A 124 -12.04 -11.30 -2.53
CA LEU A 124 -13.05 -12.35 -2.66
C LEU A 124 -13.79 -12.24 -4.01
N ALA A 125 -14.24 -11.03 -4.37
CA ALA A 125 -14.92 -10.79 -5.64
C ALA A 125 -14.06 -11.09 -6.87
N PHE A 126 -12.74 -10.84 -6.80
CA PHE A 126 -11.79 -11.19 -7.85
C PHE A 126 -11.32 -12.66 -7.80
N GLY A 127 -11.82 -13.47 -6.87
CA GLY A 127 -11.41 -14.88 -6.72
C GLY A 127 -9.95 -15.05 -6.29
N ARG A 128 -9.34 -14.01 -5.70
CA ARG A 128 -8.00 -14.04 -5.12
C ARG A 128 -8.01 -14.61 -3.70
N LEU A 129 -9.16 -14.55 -3.04
CA LEU A 129 -9.49 -15.17 -1.78
C LEU A 129 -10.76 -16.01 -1.97
N VAL A 130 -10.96 -16.98 -1.09
CA VAL A 130 -12.22 -17.74 -0.99
C VAL A 130 -12.61 -17.87 0.48
N GLU A 131 -13.91 -17.87 0.74
CA GLU A 131 -14.46 -18.15 2.06
C GLU A 131 -14.87 -19.63 2.14
N ARG A 132 -14.36 -20.35 3.13
CA ARG A 132 -14.63 -21.76 3.39
C ARG A 132 -14.68 -22.00 4.89
N GLU A 133 -15.75 -22.64 5.37
CA GLU A 133 -15.90 -22.97 6.79
C GLU A 133 -15.72 -21.74 7.70
N GLU A 134 -16.31 -20.60 7.30
CA GLU A 134 -16.20 -19.30 8.00
C GLU A 134 -14.80 -18.66 7.98
N GLN A 135 -13.82 -19.30 7.33
CA GLN A 135 -12.46 -18.80 7.20
C GLN A 135 -12.14 -18.31 5.80
N ILE A 136 -11.31 -17.27 5.73
CA ILE A 136 -10.74 -16.75 4.50
C ILE A 136 -9.47 -17.52 4.16
N GLN A 137 -9.38 -18.03 2.94
CA GLN A 137 -8.30 -18.88 2.44
C GLN A 137 -7.80 -18.43 1.06
N ILE A 138 -6.59 -18.86 0.69
CA ILE A 138 -6.10 -18.75 -0.70
C ILE A 138 -6.78 -19.85 -1.54
N PRO A 139 -7.34 -19.52 -2.71
CA PRO A 139 -7.86 -20.53 -3.63
C PRO A 139 -6.75 -21.52 -4.02
N VAL A 140 -7.06 -22.81 -3.97
CA VAL A 140 -6.15 -23.92 -4.34
C VAL A 140 -6.18 -24.15 -5.84
#